data_AF-A0A957Y5Z9-F1
#
_entry.id   AF-A0A957Y5Z9-F1
#
_cell.length_a   1.000
_cell.length_b   1.000
_cell.length_c   1.000
_cell.angle_alpha   90.00
_cell.angle_beta   90.00
_cell.angle_gamma   90.00
#
_symmetry.space_group_name_H-M   'P 1'
#
loop_
_entity.id
_entity.type
_entity.pdbx_description
1 polymer ?
#
loop_
_entity_poly.entity_id
_entity_poly.type
_entity_poly.pdbx_seq_one_letter_code
_entity_poly.pdbx_strand_id
1 'polypeptide(L)'
;GASDGSVLRIVIVEGVFIGLISWVFGAMLAWPVGALLAQTVGAVLFQQALPYVFSAGGLATWLVIVVVLAVLASFLPAWRASRLTVREVLAYQ
;
A
#
# COMPACT_ATOMS: atom_id res chain seq x y z
N GLY A 1 -8.65 24.25 18.55
CA GLY A 1 -8.29 23.86 17.17
C GLY A 1 -7.28 22.74 17.27
N ALA A 2 -7.59 21.56 16.72
CA ALA A 2 -6.59 20.50 16.60
C ALA A 2 -5.49 21.03 15.67
N SER A 3 -4.24 20.97 16.11
CA SER A 3 -3.10 21.43 15.32
C SER A 3 -3.06 20.67 13.99
N ASP A 4 -2.77 21.35 12.88
CA ASP A 4 -2.69 20.73 11.54
C ASP A 4 -1.79 19.48 11.50
N GLY A 5 -0.79 19.40 12.39
CA GLY A 5 0.07 18.22 12.55
C GLY A 5 -0.64 16.98 13.13
N SER A 6 -1.69 17.15 13.93
CA SER A 6 -2.49 16.04 14.46
C SER A 6 -3.29 15.36 13.35
N VAL A 7 -3.88 16.15 12.44
CA VAL A 7 -4.63 15.64 11.28
C VAL A 7 -3.69 14.90 10.33
N LEU A 8 -2.50 15.45 10.05
CA LEU A 8 -1.47 14.81 9.24
C LEU A 8 -1.08 13.44 9.80
N ARG A 9 -0.86 13.35 11.12
CA ARG A 9 -0.46 12.10 11.77
C ARG A 9 -1.54 11.02 11.64
N ILE A 10 -2.81 11.39 11.78
CA ILE A 10 -3.94 10.44 11.66
C ILE A 10 -3.99 9.85 10.24
N VAL A 11 -3.91 10.68 9.20
CA VAL A 11 -3.99 10.23 7.80
C VAL A 11 -2.81 9.33 7.40
N ILE A 12 -1.61 9.62 7.89
CA ILE A 12 -0.44 8.75 7.66
C ILE A 12 -0.63 7.40 8.35
N VAL A 13 -1.04 7.40 9.63
CA VAL A 13 -1.24 6.15 10.39
C VAL A 13 -2.33 5.30 9.74
N GLU A 14 -3.45 5.89 9.35
CA GLU A 14 -4.55 5.20 8.68
C GLU A 14 -4.10 4.60 7.33
N GLY A 15 -3.38 5.38 6.51
CA GLY A 15 -2.84 4.90 5.23
C GLY A 15 -1.88 3.73 5.38
N VAL A 16 -0.97 3.80 6.36
CA VAL A 16 -0.05 2.69 6.68
C VAL A 16 -0.83 1.46 7.16
N PHE A 17 -1.85 1.64 7.99
CA PHE A 17 -2.66 0.55 8.52
C PHE A 17 -3.41 -0.19 7.39
N ILE A 18 -4.04 0.56 6.48
CA ILE A 18 -4.70 0.01 5.29
C ILE A 18 -3.68 -0.70 4.39
N GLY A 19 -2.48 -0.12 4.21
CA GLY A 19 -1.39 -0.74 3.45
C GLY A 19 -0.94 -2.08 4.04
N LEU A 20 -0.78 -2.15 5.36
CA LEU A 20 -0.41 -3.40 6.06
C LEU A 20 -1.47 -4.48 5.91
N ILE A 21 -2.74 -4.14 6.10
CA ILE A 21 -3.86 -5.08 5.93
C ILE A 21 -3.88 -5.60 4.49
N SER A 22 -3.76 -4.70 3.51
CA SER A 22 -3.72 -5.04 2.09
C SER A 22 -2.53 -5.94 1.76
N TRP A 23 -1.37 -5.69 2.36
CA TRP A 23 -0.20 -6.53 2.19
C TRP A 23 -0.40 -7.94 2.76
N VAL A 24 -1.05 -8.09 3.93
CA VAL A 24 -1.35 -9.42 4.50
C VAL A 24 -2.26 -10.21 3.56
N PHE A 25 -3.37 -9.62 3.11
CA PHE A 25 -4.27 -10.29 2.18
C PHE A 25 -3.59 -10.58 0.83
N GLY A 26 -2.80 -9.63 0.32
CA GLY A 26 -2.00 -9.81 -0.88
C GLY A 26 -1.01 -10.96 -0.76
N ALA A 27 -0.32 -11.11 0.37
CA ALA A 27 0.60 -12.20 0.65
C ALA A 27 -0.12 -13.55 0.71
N MET A 28 -1.28 -13.60 1.39
CA MET A 28 -2.11 -14.80 1.46
C MET A 28 -2.61 -15.24 0.08
N LEU A 29 -2.98 -14.30 -0.78
CA LEU A 29 -3.43 -14.58 -2.16
C LEU A 29 -2.27 -14.87 -3.12
N ALA A 30 -1.10 -14.28 -2.90
CA ALA A 30 0.07 -14.47 -3.75
C ALA A 30 0.53 -15.93 -3.79
N TRP A 31 0.37 -16.67 -2.68
CA TRP A 31 0.71 -18.08 -2.62
C TRP A 31 -0.14 -18.95 -3.59
N PRO A 32 -1.48 -19.03 -3.47
CA PRO A 32 -2.30 -19.86 -4.36
C PRO A 32 -2.27 -19.35 -5.80
N VAL A 33 -2.29 -18.02 -6.01
CA VAL A 33 -2.24 -17.43 -7.35
C VAL A 33 -0.91 -17.73 -8.02
N GLY A 34 0.21 -17.58 -7.31
CA GLY A 34 1.53 -17.89 -7.85
C GLY A 34 1.70 -19.37 -8.18
N ALA A 35 1.18 -20.27 -7.33
CA ALA A 35 1.20 -21.70 -7.59
C ALA A 35 0.36 -22.10 -8.81
N LEU A 36 -0.83 -21.49 -8.98
CA LEU A 36 -1.67 -21.70 -10.16
C LEU A 36 -0.99 -21.17 -11.43
N LEU A 37 -0.34 -20.02 -11.34
CA LEU A 37 0.34 -19.39 -12.46
C LEU A 37 1.56 -20.22 -12.89
N ALA A 38 2.35 -20.73 -11.94
CA ALA A 38 3.48 -21.62 -12.24
C ALA A 38 3.04 -22.94 -12.92
N GLN A 39 1.90 -23.50 -12.51
CA GLN A 39 1.33 -24.70 -13.12
C GLN A 39 0.82 -24.43 -14.54
N THR A 40 -0.02 -23.41 -14.70
CA THR A 40 -0.66 -23.08 -16.00
C THR A 40 0.37 -22.62 -17.02
N VAL A 41 1.21 -21.66 -16.67
CA VAL A 41 2.26 -21.14 -17.55
C VAL A 41 3.32 -22.21 -17.82
N GLY A 42 3.67 -23.01 -16.81
CA GLY A 42 4.61 -24.11 -16.98
C GLY A 42 4.12 -25.18 -17.96
N ALA A 43 2.88 -25.62 -17.78
CA ALA A 43 2.28 -26.60 -18.68
C ALA A 43 2.17 -26.06 -20.11
N VAL A 44 1.79 -24.79 -20.30
CA VAL A 44 1.64 -24.20 -21.63
C VAL A 44 2.99 -23.99 -22.32
N LEU A 45 3.95 -23.35 -21.66
CA LEU A 45 5.21 -22.95 -22.29
C LEU A 45 6.27 -24.06 -22.32
N PHE A 46 6.35 -24.86 -21.26
CA PHE A 46 7.44 -25.81 -21.05
C PHE A 46 6.98 -27.27 -21.06
N GLN A 47 5.68 -27.52 -21.26
CA GLN A 47 5.06 -28.84 -21.23
C GLN A 47 5.29 -29.59 -19.89
N GLN A 48 5.62 -28.85 -18.83
CA GLN A 48 5.92 -29.37 -17.51
C GLN A 48 5.63 -28.32 -16.43
N ALA A 49 5.16 -28.74 -15.25
CA ALA A 49 4.89 -27.81 -14.16
C ALA A 49 6.21 -27.20 -13.64
N LEU A 50 6.30 -25.87 -13.55
CA LEU A 50 7.47 -25.24 -12.93
C LEU A 50 7.43 -25.40 -11.41
N PRO A 51 8.58 -25.64 -10.76
CA PRO A 51 8.66 -25.59 -9.31
C PRO A 51 8.37 -24.16 -8.83
N TYR A 52 7.27 -23.99 -8.11
CA TYR A 52 6.92 -22.73 -7.48
C TYR A 52 7.70 -22.57 -6.18
N VAL A 53 8.52 -21.51 -6.08
CA VAL A 53 9.24 -21.16 -4.86
C VAL A 53 8.75 -19.82 -4.36
N PHE A 54 8.14 -19.81 -3.17
CA PHE A 54 7.70 -18.58 -2.52
C PHE A 54 8.91 -17.86 -1.89
N SER A 55 9.28 -16.70 -2.44
CA SER A 55 10.44 -15.94 -1.96
C SER A 55 10.07 -15.06 -0.76
N ALA A 56 10.56 -15.43 0.43
CA ALA A 56 10.44 -14.60 1.64
C ALA A 56 11.09 -13.22 1.45
N GLY A 57 12.20 -13.13 0.72
CA GLY A 57 12.85 -11.87 0.38
C GLY A 57 12.01 -10.99 -0.55
N GLY A 58 11.31 -11.61 -1.51
CA GLY A 58 10.35 -10.91 -2.36
C GLY A 58 9.17 -10.34 -1.57
N LEU A 59 8.63 -11.14 -0.64
CA LEU A 59 7.55 -10.72 0.25
C LEU A 59 7.96 -9.51 1.13
N ALA A 60 9.17 -9.54 1.70
CA ALA A 60 9.70 -8.44 2.51
C ALA A 60 9.95 -7.17 1.67
N THR A 61 10.52 -7.31 0.48
CA THR A 61 10.72 -6.18 -0.46
C THR A 61 9.39 -5.54 -0.82
N TRP A 62 8.35 -6.36 -1.06
CA TRP A 62 7.02 -5.87 -1.37
C TRP A 62 6.39 -5.10 -0.21
N LEU A 63 6.61 -5.54 1.04
CA LEU A 63 6.17 -4.80 2.23
C LEU A 63 6.76 -3.39 2.28
N VAL A 64 8.07 -3.29 2.06
CA VAL A 64 8.76 -1.99 2.04
C VAL A 64 8.17 -1.08 0.97
N ILE A 65 7.92 -1.60 -0.23
CA ILE A 65 7.29 -0.84 -1.32
C ILE A 65 5.90 -0.33 -0.90
N VAL A 66 5.05 -1.20 -0.34
CA VAL A 66 3.70 -0.83 0.11
C VAL A 66 3.75 0.27 1.17
N VAL A 67 4.63 0.16 2.16
CA VAL A 67 4.78 1.17 3.21
C VAL A 67 5.22 2.51 2.63
N VAL A 68 6.22 2.52 1.73
CA VAL A 68 6.70 3.73 1.07
C VAL A 68 5.57 4.38 0.26
N LEU A 69 4.84 3.59 -0.53
CA LEU A 69 3.72 4.09 -1.34
C LEU A 69 2.60 4.65 -0.46
N ALA A 70 2.23 3.98 0.63
CA ALA A 70 1.21 4.45 1.56
C ALA A 70 1.61 5.79 2.20
N VAL A 71 2.86 5.92 2.63
CA VAL A 71 3.38 7.18 3.19
C VAL A 71 3.34 8.30 2.15
N LEU A 72 3.81 8.05 0.93
CA LEU A 72 3.81 9.05 -0.16
C LEU A 72 2.38 9.46 -0.57
N ALA A 73 1.47 8.49 -0.68
CA ALA A 73 0.07 8.72 -1.03
C ALA A 73 -0.67 9.51 0.05
N SER A 74 -0.39 9.26 1.34
CA SER A 74 -1.00 9.99 2.46
C SER A 74 -0.38 11.37 2.68
N PHE A 75 0.88 11.58 2.33
CA PHE A 75 1.57 12.86 2.51
C PHE A 75 1.02 13.96 1.59
N LEU A 76 0.72 13.63 0.33
CA LEU A 76 0.24 14.60 -0.68
C LEU A 76 -1.11 15.28 -0.34
N PRO A 77 -2.19 14.57 0.06
CA PRO A 77 -3.45 15.19 0.46
C PRO A 77 -3.32 15.92 1.80
N ALA A 78 -2.52 15.41 2.73
CA ALA A 78 -2.34 16.07 4.02
C ALA A 78 -1.59 17.40 3.91
N TRP A 79 -0.62 17.50 2.98
CA TRP A 79 0.07 18.76 2.67
C TRP A 79 -0.84 19.79 1.97
N ARG A 80 -1.83 19.33 1.20
CA ARG A 80 -2.87 20.19 0.60
C ARG A 80 -3.87 20.66 1.66
N ALA A 81 -4.28 19.78 2.57
CA ALA A 81 -5.22 20.11 3.65
C ALA A 81 -4.67 21.19 4.60
N SER A 82 -3.37 21.13 4.94
CA SER A 82 -2.74 22.14 5.81
C SER A 82 -2.61 23.53 5.17
N ARG A 83 -2.80 23.66 3.85
CA ARG A 83 -2.72 24.96 3.13
C ARG A 83 -4.08 25.60 2.87
N LEU A 84 -5.18 24.88 3.04
CA LEU A 84 -6.53 25.37 2.76
C LEU A 84 -7.20 26.06 3.95
N THR A 85 -6.69 25.92 5.18
CA THR A 85 -7.41 26.35 6.40
C THR A 85 -7.27 27.83 6.78
N VAL A 86 -6.44 28.62 6.10
CA VAL A 86 -6.14 30.01 6.53
C VAL A 86 -6.84 31.10 5.70
N ARG A 87 -7.45 30.79 4.54
CA ARG A 87 -8.03 31.83 3.65
C ARG A 87 -9.55 31.87 3.54
N GLU A 88 -10.30 30.97 4.17
CA GLU A 88 -11.77 30.90 3.97
C GLU A 88 -12.62 31.24 5.21
N VAL A 89 -12.03 31.68 6.33
CA VAL A 89 -12.82 32.08 7.53
C VAL A 89 -13.02 33.60 7.67
N LEU A 90 -12.31 34.43 6.90
CA LEU A 90 -12.42 35.90 6.99
C LEU A 90 -13.16 36.58 5.84
N ALA A 91 -13.66 35.84 4.85
CA ALA A 91 -14.57 36.38 3.81
C ALA A 91 -16.05 36.21 4.19
N TYR A 92 -16.32 35.79 5.43
CA TYR A 92 -17.66 35.67 5.99
C TYR A 92 -17.81 36.54 7.25
N GLN A 93 -17.23 37.73 7.21
CA GLN A 93 -17.74 38.92 7.89
C GLN A 93 -17.96 39.99 6.83
#